data_AF-A0A1Y2F0H0-F1
#
_entry.id   AF-A0A1Y2F0H0-F1
#
_cell.length_a   1.000
_cell.length_b   1.000
_cell.length_c   1.000
_cell.angle_alpha   90.00
_cell.angle_beta   90.00
_cell.angle_gamma   90.00
#
_symmetry.space_group_name_H-M   'P 1'
#
loop_
_entity.id
_entity.type
_entity.pdbx_description
1 polymer ?
#
loop_
_entity_poly.entity_id
_entity_poly.type
_entity_poly.pdbx_seq_one_letter_code
_entity_poly.pdbx_strand_id
1 'polypeptide(L)'
;MSCCGNTHDIAVANSLFECADEVPREQKDEVQRVHDKVQDYLEAKWKADEAVQAEKALLSLQINPKYAFTRKSPTPLPPAHELLLSITYLYFTSTVSTLPSSALATLSSRLVEVPSFGRRESPFTGNEVTRPEDLDEERLESLMRVGGFLLVELVKGDELMMWRELGEAGSSLWEIPRV
;
A
#
# COMPACT_ATOMS: atom_id res chain seq x y z
N MET A 1 2.55 -56.83 -31.56
CA MET A 1 3.70 -55.93 -31.36
C MET A 1 3.13 -54.51 -31.37
N SER A 2 2.57 -54.00 -30.26
CA SER A 2 3.24 -53.32 -29.14
C SER A 2 4.43 -52.45 -29.55
N CYS A 3 4.23 -51.13 -29.49
CA CYS A 3 5.08 -50.18 -28.75
C CYS A 3 4.20 -49.00 -28.30
N CYS A 4 4.01 -48.88 -27.00
CA CYS A 4 3.55 -47.68 -26.31
C CYS A 4 4.64 -46.61 -26.35
N GLY A 5 4.25 -45.34 -26.29
CA GLY A 5 5.16 -44.22 -26.09
C GLY A 5 4.40 -42.91 -25.85
N ASN A 6 3.99 -42.70 -24.59
CA ASN A 6 3.51 -41.43 -24.07
C ASN A 6 4.52 -40.30 -24.36
N THR A 7 4.01 -39.14 -24.76
CA THR A 7 4.47 -37.82 -24.28
C THR A 7 3.34 -36.83 -24.53
N HIS A 8 2.41 -36.79 -23.59
CA HIS A 8 1.78 -35.53 -23.22
C HIS A 8 2.90 -34.65 -22.68
N ASP A 9 3.37 -33.67 -23.45
CA ASP A 9 4.24 -32.64 -22.89
C ASP A 9 3.95 -31.27 -23.52
N ILE A 10 3.30 -30.45 -22.67
CA ILE A 10 3.64 -29.05 -22.43
C ILE A 10 3.56 -28.13 -23.66
N ALA A 11 2.34 -27.92 -24.15
CA ALA A 11 1.99 -26.71 -24.92
C ALA A 11 0.92 -25.85 -24.20
N VAL A 12 0.75 -26.05 -22.89
CA VAL A 12 -0.18 -25.28 -22.04
C VAL A 12 0.58 -24.75 -20.82
N ALA A 13 1.58 -23.91 -21.05
CA ALA A 13 2.27 -23.21 -19.96
C ALA A 13 2.74 -21.78 -20.31
N ASN A 14 2.49 -21.29 -21.53
CA ASN A 14 2.92 -19.95 -21.96
C ASN A 14 1.76 -18.98 -22.26
N SER A 15 0.55 -19.25 -21.76
CA SER A 15 -0.66 -18.44 -22.02
C SER A 15 -1.29 -17.83 -20.77
N LEU A 16 -0.64 -17.91 -19.60
CA LEU A 16 -1.20 -17.42 -18.33
C LEU A 16 -0.38 -16.28 -17.69
N PHE A 17 0.58 -15.69 -18.41
CA PHE A 17 1.51 -14.68 -17.88
C PHE A 17 1.31 -13.26 -18.42
N GLU A 18 0.14 -12.97 -18.99
CA GLU A 18 -0.25 -11.63 -19.44
C GLU A 18 -1.69 -11.46 -18.92
N CYS A 19 -2.04 -10.54 -18.03
CA CYS A 19 -1.63 -9.15 -17.92
C CYS A 19 -1.59 -8.75 -16.43
N ALA A 20 -0.50 -8.13 -15.97
CA ALA A 20 -0.68 -7.12 -14.94
C ALA A 20 -1.49 -6.02 -15.61
N ASP A 21 -2.74 -5.80 -15.19
CA ASP A 21 -3.55 -4.70 -15.71
C ASP A 21 -2.75 -3.42 -15.48
N GLU A 22 -2.44 -2.71 -16.56
CA GLU A 22 -1.62 -1.51 -16.47
C GLU A 22 -2.35 -0.50 -15.59
N VAL A 23 -1.72 -0.10 -14.48
CA VAL A 23 -2.32 0.87 -13.54
C VAL A 23 -2.82 2.08 -14.32
N PRO A 24 -4.10 2.47 -14.17
CA PRO A 24 -4.65 3.60 -14.90
C PRO A 24 -3.77 4.82 -14.72
N ARG A 25 -3.49 5.55 -15.80
CA ARG A 25 -2.66 6.76 -15.75
C ARG A 25 -3.14 7.74 -14.68
N GLU A 26 -4.46 7.89 -14.54
CA GLU A 26 -5.09 8.69 -13.49
C GLU A 26 -4.65 8.28 -12.07
N GLN A 27 -4.52 6.98 -11.80
CA GLN A 27 -4.05 6.48 -10.51
C GLN A 27 -2.55 6.70 -10.33
N LYS A 28 -1.73 6.51 -11.38
CA LYS A 28 -0.29 6.82 -11.34
C LYS A 28 -0.03 8.30 -11.05
N ASP A 29 -0.77 9.18 -11.73
CA ASP A 29 -0.68 10.63 -11.53
C ASP A 29 -1.12 11.02 -10.10
N GLU A 30 -2.16 10.37 -9.57
CA GLU A 30 -2.61 10.57 -8.19
C GLU A 30 -1.58 10.09 -7.16
N VAL A 31 -0.99 8.91 -7.36
CA VAL A 31 0.09 8.38 -6.52
C VAL A 31 1.26 9.36 -6.47
N GLN A 32 1.72 9.85 -7.63
CA GLN A 32 2.83 10.81 -7.70
C GLN A 32 2.49 12.12 -6.98
N ARG A 33 1.30 12.69 -7.24
CA ARG A 33 0.85 13.93 -6.62
C ARG A 33 0.79 13.83 -5.09
N VAL A 34 0.31 12.69 -4.58
CA VAL A 34 0.27 12.41 -3.14
C VAL A 34 1.68 12.23 -2.58
N HIS A 35 2.54 11.53 -3.31
CA HIS A 35 3.92 11.28 -2.93
C HIS A 35 4.74 12.56 -2.81
N ASP A 36 4.64 13.47 -3.79
CA ASP A 36 5.29 14.78 -3.74
C ASP A 36 4.94 15.55 -2.46
N LYS A 37 3.68 15.43 -1.98
CA LYS A 37 3.21 16.10 -0.76
C LYS A 37 3.75 15.44 0.51
N VAL A 38 3.93 14.13 0.51
CA VAL A 38 4.61 13.42 1.60
C VAL A 38 6.07 13.82 1.66
N GLN A 39 6.74 13.94 0.51
CA GLN A 39 8.14 14.40 0.44
C GLN A 39 8.30 15.85 0.89
N ASP A 40 7.46 16.77 0.40
CA ASP A 40 7.43 18.17 0.86
C ASP A 40 7.35 18.26 2.40
N TYR A 41 6.50 17.42 3.01
CA TYR A 41 6.37 17.34 4.47
C TYR A 41 7.65 16.84 5.14
N LEU A 42 8.23 15.74 4.65
CA LEU A 42 9.43 15.14 5.25
C LEU A 42 10.66 16.04 5.12
N GLU A 43 10.82 16.76 4.01
CA GLU A 43 11.92 17.73 3.83
C GLU A 43 11.78 18.94 4.74
N ALA A 44 10.55 19.39 4.97
CA ALA A 44 10.24 20.55 5.80
C ALA A 44 10.24 20.25 7.30
N LYS A 45 10.03 18.99 7.73
CA LYS A 45 9.72 18.67 9.15
C LYS A 45 10.80 19.07 10.16
N TRP A 46 12.06 19.18 9.72
CA TRP A 46 13.17 19.58 10.59
C TRP A 46 13.43 21.10 10.59
N LYS A 47 12.64 21.87 9.84
CA LYS A 47 12.75 23.31 9.71
C LYS A 47 11.49 23.95 10.28
N ALA A 48 11.61 24.61 11.43
CA ALA A 48 10.48 25.01 12.28
C ALA A 48 9.30 25.67 11.52
N ASP A 49 9.55 26.76 10.79
CA ASP A 49 8.47 27.50 10.10
C ASP A 49 7.94 26.76 8.86
N GLU A 50 8.78 25.95 8.21
CA GLU A 50 8.39 25.17 7.02
C GLU A 50 7.56 23.93 7.43
N ALA A 51 7.87 23.31 8.57
CA ALA A 51 7.20 22.11 9.06
C ALA A 51 5.69 22.31 9.25
N VAL A 52 5.29 23.43 9.85
CA VAL A 52 3.87 23.75 10.09
C VAL A 52 3.12 23.96 8.78
N GLN A 53 3.73 24.63 7.80
CA GLN A 53 3.10 24.87 6.51
C GLN A 53 2.99 23.59 5.69
N ALA A 54 4.03 22.76 5.69
CA ALA A 54 4.04 21.50 4.97
C ALA A 54 3.07 20.49 5.59
N GLU A 55 2.98 20.43 6.92
CA GLU A 55 1.95 19.63 7.61
C GLU A 55 0.55 20.09 7.19
N LYS A 56 0.27 21.40 7.26
CA LYS A 56 -1.04 21.93 6.86
C LYS A 56 -1.37 21.62 5.40
N ALA A 57 -0.38 21.74 4.51
CA ALA A 57 -0.54 21.42 3.09
C ALA A 57 -0.85 19.94 2.88
N LEU A 58 -0.13 19.05 3.57
CA LEU A 58 -0.39 17.62 3.53
C LEU A 58 -1.79 17.28 4.07
N LEU A 59 -2.18 17.83 5.22
CA LEU A 59 -3.50 17.58 5.82
C LEU A 59 -4.67 18.17 5.03
N SER A 60 -4.40 19.15 4.16
CA SER A 60 -5.40 19.72 3.26
C SER A 60 -5.54 18.93 1.95
N LEU A 61 -4.74 17.87 1.77
CA LEU A 61 -4.77 17.02 0.58
C LEU A 61 -6.11 16.30 0.48
N GLN A 62 -6.74 16.42 -0.68
CA GLN A 62 -7.90 15.60 -1.03
C GLN A 62 -7.44 14.54 -2.01
N ILE A 63 -7.56 13.28 -1.62
CA ILE A 63 -7.36 12.13 -2.52
C ILE A 63 -8.65 11.93 -3.30
N ASN A 64 -8.53 11.67 -4.61
CA ASN A 64 -9.68 11.36 -5.45
C ASN A 64 -10.51 10.24 -4.79
N PRO A 65 -11.82 10.43 -4.55
CA PRO A 65 -12.66 9.46 -3.85
C PRO A 65 -12.62 8.04 -4.44
N LYS A 66 -12.33 7.90 -5.73
CA LYS A 66 -12.16 6.61 -6.41
C LYS A 66 -10.99 5.78 -5.87
N TYR A 67 -9.97 6.44 -5.33
CA TYR A 67 -8.75 5.82 -4.82
C TYR A 67 -8.56 6.02 -3.31
N ALA A 68 -9.46 6.75 -2.65
CA ALA A 68 -9.43 6.97 -1.22
C ALA A 68 -10.01 5.76 -0.46
N PHE A 69 -9.51 5.53 0.76
CA PHE A 69 -10.05 4.49 1.61
C PHE A 69 -11.41 4.92 2.16
N THR A 70 -12.41 4.04 2.05
CA THR A 70 -13.71 4.23 2.71
C THR A 70 -13.74 3.44 4.00
N ARG A 71 -13.86 4.17 5.11
CA ARG A 71 -13.83 3.61 6.45
C ARG A 71 -15.00 2.67 6.73
N LYS A 72 -14.73 1.61 7.48
CA LYS A 72 -15.73 0.62 7.89
C LYS A 72 -16.25 0.91 9.31
N SER A 73 -15.41 1.50 10.15
CA SER A 73 -15.76 1.83 11.53
C SER A 73 -16.54 3.15 11.63
N PRO A 74 -17.62 3.22 12.44
CA PRO A 74 -18.39 4.44 12.66
C PRO A 74 -17.68 5.43 13.61
N THR A 75 -16.62 5.02 14.30
CA THR A 75 -15.89 5.87 15.25
C THR A 75 -15.14 6.96 14.49
N PRO A 76 -15.28 8.26 14.81
CA PRO A 76 -14.52 9.31 14.13
C PRO A 76 -13.02 9.14 14.37
N LEU A 77 -12.21 9.39 13.35
CA LEU A 77 -10.75 9.42 13.46
C LEU A 77 -10.26 10.87 13.32
N PRO A 78 -9.08 11.20 13.91
CA PRO A 78 -8.39 12.43 13.59
C PRO A 78 -8.19 12.58 12.07
N PRO A 79 -8.35 13.79 11.49
CA PRO A 79 -8.21 13.99 10.04
C PRO A 79 -6.87 13.49 9.46
N ALA A 80 -5.79 13.60 10.23
CA ALA A 80 -4.48 13.07 9.84
C ALA A 80 -4.49 11.55 9.65
N HIS A 81 -5.19 10.81 10.53
CA HIS A 81 -5.29 9.36 10.43
C HIS A 81 -6.11 8.96 9.21
N GLU A 82 -7.24 9.63 8.95
CA GLU A 82 -8.07 9.36 7.77
C GLU A 82 -7.31 9.57 6.45
N LEU A 83 -6.53 10.66 6.39
CA LEU A 83 -5.67 10.91 5.24
C LEU A 83 -4.61 9.82 5.08
N LEU A 84 -3.87 9.49 6.13
CA LEU A 84 -2.79 8.49 6.07
C LEU A 84 -3.30 7.09 5.69
N LEU A 85 -4.46 6.68 6.18
CA LEU A 85 -5.12 5.44 5.76
C LEU A 85 -5.46 5.46 4.26
N SER A 86 -5.94 6.60 3.77
CA SER A 86 -6.25 6.77 2.35
C SER A 86 -4.99 6.78 1.46
N ILE A 87 -3.89 7.42 1.90
CA ILE A 87 -2.60 7.36 1.21
C ILE A 87 -2.09 5.91 1.17
N THR A 88 -2.16 5.21 2.30
CA THR A 88 -1.73 3.81 2.40
C THR A 88 -2.53 2.90 1.47
N TYR A 89 -3.84 3.09 1.41
CA TYR A 89 -4.71 2.33 0.51
C TYR A 89 -4.41 2.61 -0.97
N LEU A 90 -4.22 3.88 -1.34
CA LEU A 90 -3.81 4.29 -2.68
C LEU A 90 -2.49 3.63 -3.09
N TYR A 91 -1.47 3.70 -2.21
CA TYR A 91 -0.17 3.10 -2.46
C TYR A 91 -0.27 1.58 -2.59
N PHE A 92 -1.00 0.93 -1.69
CA PHE A 92 -1.18 -0.52 -1.70
C PHE A 92 -1.86 -1.00 -2.97
N THR A 93 -3.00 -0.42 -3.33
CA THR A 93 -3.74 -0.78 -4.56
C THR A 93 -2.92 -0.53 -5.82
N SER A 94 -2.14 0.55 -5.87
CA SER A 94 -1.21 0.80 -6.98
C SER A 94 -0.05 -0.20 -7.00
N THR A 95 0.49 -0.57 -5.84
CA THR A 95 1.60 -1.54 -5.74
C THR A 95 1.14 -2.90 -6.26
N VAL A 96 0.06 -3.46 -5.69
CA VAL A 96 -0.40 -4.82 -6.03
C VAL A 96 -0.88 -4.94 -7.48
N SER A 97 -1.33 -3.86 -8.11
CA SER A 97 -1.72 -3.89 -9.52
C SER A 97 -0.53 -3.93 -10.49
N THR A 98 0.68 -3.55 -10.04
CA THR A 98 1.90 -3.61 -10.87
C THR A 98 2.72 -4.89 -10.68
N LEU A 99 2.51 -5.60 -9.57
CA LEU A 99 3.31 -6.77 -9.24
C LEU A 99 2.94 -7.98 -10.12
N PRO A 100 3.93 -8.77 -10.58
CA PRO A 100 3.66 -10.04 -11.24
C PRO A 100 3.06 -11.05 -10.25
N SER A 101 2.34 -12.05 -10.77
CA SER A 101 1.64 -13.06 -9.94
C SER A 101 2.55 -13.77 -8.92
N SER A 102 3.82 -14.02 -9.26
CA SER A 102 4.80 -14.62 -8.35
C SER A 102 5.15 -13.70 -7.17
N ALA A 103 5.27 -12.40 -7.41
CA ALA A 103 5.50 -11.40 -6.36
C ALA A 103 4.24 -11.20 -5.50
N LEU A 104 3.05 -11.23 -6.10
CA LEU A 104 1.78 -11.20 -5.36
C LEU A 104 1.63 -12.38 -4.40
N ALA A 105 1.97 -13.59 -4.85
CA ALA A 105 1.96 -14.78 -3.98
C ALA A 105 2.94 -14.64 -2.81
N THR A 106 4.12 -14.05 -3.06
CA THR A 106 5.12 -13.80 -2.04
C THR A 106 4.66 -12.73 -1.04
N LEU A 107 4.09 -11.62 -1.52
CA LEU A 107 3.50 -10.57 -0.68
C LEU A 107 2.36 -11.12 0.19
N SER A 108 1.48 -11.92 -0.41
CA SER A 108 0.37 -12.58 0.28
C SER A 108 0.87 -13.44 1.45
N SER A 109 1.90 -14.27 1.21
CA SER A 109 2.53 -15.08 2.26
C SER A 109 3.20 -14.23 3.35
N ARG A 110 3.83 -13.10 2.98
CA ARG A 110 4.48 -12.21 3.95
C ARG A 110 3.47 -11.46 4.82
N LEU A 111 2.30 -11.11 4.27
CA LEU A 111 1.26 -10.40 5.02
C LEU A 111 0.70 -11.22 6.18
N VAL A 112 0.53 -12.54 6.01
CA VAL A 112 0.03 -13.44 7.07
C VAL A 112 0.89 -13.37 8.34
N GLU A 113 2.19 -13.06 8.20
CA GLU A 113 3.13 -12.94 9.31
C GLU A 113 3.11 -11.56 9.99
N VAL A 114 2.34 -10.60 9.46
CA VAL A 114 2.27 -9.24 10.02
C VAL A 114 1.35 -9.25 11.23
N PRO A 115 1.84 -8.84 12.42
CA PRO A 115 0.98 -8.70 13.59
C PRO A 115 -0.01 -7.55 13.37
N SER A 116 -1.25 -7.72 13.83
CA SER A 116 -2.22 -6.64 13.87
C SER A 116 -1.78 -5.60 14.92
N PHE A 117 -1.39 -4.41 14.48
CA PHE A 117 -1.13 -3.30 15.38
C PHE A 117 -2.45 -2.83 16.01
N GLY A 118 -2.44 -2.53 17.31
CA GLY A 118 -3.58 -1.92 18.00
C GLY A 118 -4.60 -2.88 18.66
N ARG A 119 -4.75 -4.15 18.22
CA ARG A 119 -5.57 -5.19 18.89
C ARG A 119 -5.36 -6.60 18.30
N ARG A 120 -5.88 -7.61 18.99
CA ARG A 120 -5.67 -9.06 18.76
C ARG A 120 -6.50 -9.67 17.61
N GLU A 121 -7.42 -8.91 17.02
CA GLU A 121 -8.68 -9.49 16.53
C GLU A 121 -8.79 -9.68 15.00
N SER A 122 -7.84 -9.18 14.19
CA SER A 122 -7.87 -9.48 12.74
C SER A 122 -6.47 -9.49 12.09
N PRO A 123 -5.76 -10.63 12.16
CA PRO A 123 -4.54 -10.79 11.37
C PRO A 123 -4.85 -10.71 9.87
N PHE A 124 -3.85 -10.39 9.06
CA PHE A 124 -3.95 -10.52 7.61
C PHE A 124 -4.19 -11.97 7.22
N THR A 125 -4.96 -12.17 6.16
CA THR A 125 -5.19 -13.50 5.58
C THR A 125 -4.36 -13.75 4.31
N GLY A 126 -3.71 -12.70 3.78
CA GLY A 126 -3.00 -12.71 2.52
C GLY A 126 -3.93 -12.48 1.32
N ASN A 127 -5.25 -12.66 1.47
CA ASN A 127 -6.23 -12.41 0.41
C ASN A 127 -6.35 -10.93 0.08
N GLU A 128 -5.94 -10.04 0.98
CA GLU A 128 -6.03 -8.60 0.81
C GLU A 128 -5.19 -8.11 -0.39
N VAL A 129 -4.19 -8.89 -0.83
CA VAL A 129 -3.42 -8.62 -2.06
C VAL A 129 -4.29 -8.67 -3.31
N THR A 130 -5.23 -9.61 -3.37
CA THR A 130 -6.15 -9.78 -4.50
C THR A 130 -7.50 -9.12 -4.26
N ARG A 131 -7.81 -8.80 -3.00
CA ARG A 131 -9.03 -8.14 -2.56
C ARG A 131 -8.72 -6.96 -1.64
N PRO A 132 -8.13 -5.86 -2.16
CA PRO A 132 -7.80 -4.71 -1.33
C PRO A 132 -9.01 -4.11 -0.60
N GLU A 133 -10.23 -4.29 -1.12
CA GLU A 133 -11.48 -3.86 -0.46
C GLU A 133 -11.74 -4.54 0.89
N ASP A 134 -11.10 -5.68 1.16
CA ASP A 134 -11.18 -6.38 2.44
C ASP A 134 -10.31 -5.72 3.53
N LEU A 135 -9.41 -4.80 3.17
CA LEU A 135 -8.65 -4.02 4.14
C LEU A 135 -9.56 -3.18 5.03
N ASP A 136 -9.21 -3.11 6.31
CA ASP A 136 -9.83 -2.23 7.30
C ASP A 136 -8.78 -1.22 7.81
N GLU A 137 -9.22 -0.32 8.69
CA GLU A 137 -8.38 0.71 9.30
C GLU A 137 -7.13 0.12 9.99
N GLU A 138 -7.28 -0.97 10.74
CA GLU A 138 -6.20 -1.55 11.55
C GLU A 138 -5.13 -2.21 10.67
N ARG A 139 -5.57 -2.91 9.62
CA ARG A 139 -4.67 -3.50 8.61
C ARG A 139 -3.96 -2.42 7.81
N LEU A 140 -4.66 -1.35 7.43
CA LEU A 140 -4.01 -0.23 6.74
C LEU A 140 -2.99 0.48 7.64
N GLU A 141 -3.26 0.69 8.93
CA GLU A 141 -2.25 1.21 9.86
C GLU A 141 -1.02 0.27 9.91
N SER A 142 -1.26 -1.03 9.97
CA SER A 142 -0.18 -2.03 9.98
C SER A 142 0.66 -1.95 8.69
N LEU A 143 0.01 -1.89 7.52
CA LEU A 143 0.67 -1.71 6.22
C LEU A 143 1.48 -0.41 6.16
N MET A 144 0.95 0.70 6.65
CA MET A 144 1.67 1.98 6.68
C MET A 144 3.00 1.84 7.43
N ARG A 145 3.01 1.09 8.54
CA ARG A 145 4.19 0.92 9.41
C ARG A 145 5.20 -0.08 8.85
N VAL A 146 4.73 -1.18 8.22
CA VAL A 146 5.62 -2.30 7.83
C VAL A 146 5.73 -2.52 6.32
N GLY A 147 4.97 -1.80 5.49
CA GLY A 147 4.89 -2.00 4.04
C GLY A 147 6.25 -1.92 3.35
N GLY A 148 7.08 -0.96 3.76
CA GLY A 148 8.46 -0.82 3.27
C GLY A 148 9.35 -2.05 3.54
N PHE A 149 9.06 -2.87 4.56
CA PHE A 149 9.78 -4.13 4.80
C PHE A 149 9.18 -5.28 3.98
N LEU A 150 7.85 -5.33 3.88
CA LEU A 150 7.14 -6.38 3.13
C LEU A 150 7.48 -6.38 1.64
N LEU A 151 7.76 -5.20 1.10
CA LEU A 151 7.99 -4.98 -0.33
C LEU A 151 9.46 -5.08 -0.75
N VAL A 152 10.38 -5.30 0.19
CA VAL A 152 11.80 -5.55 -0.12
C VAL A 152 11.92 -6.71 -1.10
N GLU A 153 12.69 -6.52 -2.18
CA GLU A 153 12.87 -7.47 -3.29
C GLU A 153 11.62 -7.75 -4.14
N LEU A 154 10.48 -7.13 -3.83
CA LEU A 154 9.25 -7.23 -4.65
C LEU A 154 9.05 -6.00 -5.56
N VAL A 155 9.48 -4.82 -5.09
CA VAL A 155 9.35 -3.55 -5.83
C VAL A 155 10.73 -2.91 -6.09
N LYS A 156 10.75 -1.88 -6.95
CA LYS A 156 11.97 -1.11 -7.29
C LYS A 156 12.25 0.00 -6.29
N GLY A 157 13.44 0.62 -6.40
CA GLY A 157 13.96 1.60 -5.46
C GLY A 157 13.03 2.77 -5.14
N ASP A 158 12.41 3.37 -6.16
CA ASP A 158 11.55 4.55 -5.96
C ASP A 158 10.28 4.19 -5.19
N GLU A 159 9.58 3.14 -5.60
CA GLU A 159 8.38 2.64 -4.92
C GLU A 159 8.69 2.18 -3.49
N LEU A 160 9.83 1.51 -3.29
CA LEU A 160 10.29 1.14 -1.95
C LEU A 160 10.55 2.38 -1.07
N MET A 161 11.10 3.44 -1.66
CA MET A 161 11.34 4.70 -0.96
C MET A 161 10.04 5.38 -0.58
N MET A 162 9.06 5.44 -1.49
CA MET A 162 7.71 5.96 -1.22
C MET A 162 7.09 5.31 0.02
N TRP A 163 7.20 3.99 0.15
CA TRP A 163 6.67 3.26 1.30
C TRP A 163 7.42 3.55 2.60
N ARG A 164 8.75 3.75 2.55
CA ARG A 164 9.54 4.13 3.72
C ARG A 164 9.19 5.54 4.19
N GLU A 165 9.09 6.47 3.26
CA GLU A 165 8.69 7.85 3.51
C GLU A 165 7.27 7.93 4.09
N LEU A 166 6.33 7.14 3.55
CA LEU A 166 4.98 7.03 4.12
C LEU A 166 5.03 6.52 5.58
N GLY A 167 5.81 5.49 5.87
CA GLY A 167 5.97 4.99 7.24
C GLY A 167 6.56 6.03 8.20
N GLU A 168 7.50 6.84 7.72
CA GLU A 168 8.12 7.93 8.48
C GLU A 168 7.15 9.10 8.74
N ALA A 169 6.40 9.51 7.70
CA ALA A 169 5.36 10.52 7.82
C ALA A 169 4.23 10.04 8.75
N GLY A 170 3.82 8.78 8.59
CA GLY A 170 2.86 8.10 9.46
C GLY A 170 3.32 8.12 10.91
N SER A 171 4.55 7.71 11.21
CA SER A 171 5.07 7.73 12.58
C SER A 171 5.07 9.13 13.19
N SER A 172 5.34 10.16 12.39
CA SER A 172 5.37 11.56 12.85
C SER A 172 3.97 12.12 13.12
N LEU A 173 2.97 11.75 12.32
CA LEU A 173 1.62 12.33 12.37
C LEU A 173 0.61 11.48 13.16
N TRP A 174 0.85 10.17 13.29
CA TRP A 174 -0.09 9.23 13.92
C TRP A 174 -0.06 9.31 15.45
N GLU A 175 1.12 9.57 16.02
CA GLU A 175 1.34 9.57 17.48
C GLU A 175 1.09 10.92 18.16
N ILE A 176 0.77 11.98 17.40
CA ILE A 176 0.47 13.29 17.99
C ILE A 176 -0.97 13.27 18.53
N PRO A 177 -1.20 13.24 19.86
CA PRO A 177 -2.54 13.43 20.39
C PRO A 177 -2.92 14.89 20.10
N ARG A 178 -3.83 15.10 19.15
CA ARG A 178 -4.38 16.43 18.90
C ARG A 178 -5.42 16.70 19.99
N VAL A 179 -5.04 17.58 20.91
CA VAL A 179 -5.89 18.16 21.97
C VAL A 179 -6.91 19.10 21.35
#